data_AF-A0A3D4JZW8-F1
#
_entry.id   AF-A0A3D4JZW8-F1
#
_cell.length_a   1.000
_cell.length_b   1.000
_cell.length_c   1.000
_cell.angle_alpha   90.00
_cell.angle_beta   90.00
_cell.angle_gamma   90.00
#
_symmetry.space_group_name_H-M   'P 1'
#
loop_
_entity.id
_entity.type
_entity.pdbx_description
1 polymer ?
#
loop_
_entity_poly.entity_id
_entity_poly.type
_entity_poly.pdbx_seq_one_letter_code
_entity_poly.pdbx_strand_id
1 'polypeptide(L)'
;MEITTAIFNTLDELKIIYNTKLPEGKTRVKDIYVAQCFLGLRVSDMFNFIRQIEKTVKIIEGKKFFEIKTQKTGEVVVIPASSIVLEIFEKYNYNFGNKFSEWYYRRTLKEIVSE
;
A
#
# COMPACT_ATOMS: atom_id res chain seq x y z
N MET A 1 22.20 -19.26 -11.23
CA MET A 1 20.94 -18.76 -10.64
C MET A 1 21.31 -17.70 -9.63
N GLU A 2 21.09 -16.44 -9.95
CA GLU A 2 21.21 -15.37 -8.96
C GLU A 2 20.06 -15.52 -7.96
N ILE A 3 20.33 -16.20 -6.85
CA ILE A 3 19.49 -16.14 -5.66
C ILE A 3 19.70 -14.74 -5.09
N THR A 4 18.90 -13.78 -5.54
CA THR A 4 18.72 -12.54 -4.81
C THR A 4 18.04 -12.91 -3.49
N THR A 5 18.73 -12.66 -2.37
CA THR A 5 18.19 -12.78 -1.01
C THR A 5 17.17 -11.67 -0.72
N ALA A 6 16.28 -11.42 -1.67
CA ALA A 6 15.18 -10.51 -1.48
C ALA A 6 14.13 -11.29 -0.70
N ILE A 7 14.02 -10.97 0.59
CA ILE A 7 13.00 -11.50 1.48
C ILE A 7 11.69 -10.89 0.99
N PHE A 8 10.91 -11.68 0.24
CA PHE A 8 9.59 -11.29 -0.23
C PHE A 8 8.55 -11.91 0.70
N ASN A 9 7.56 -11.13 1.11
CA ASN A 9 6.41 -11.70 1.79
C ASN A 9 5.57 -12.45 0.75
N THR A 10 5.38 -13.74 0.99
CA THR A 10 4.41 -14.55 0.25
C THR A 10 2.99 -14.03 0.47
N LEU A 11 2.07 -14.33 -0.44
CA LEU A 11 0.66 -13.96 -0.28
C LEU A 11 0.06 -14.47 1.03
N ASP A 12 0.52 -15.63 1.50
CA ASP A 12 0.10 -16.22 2.78
C ASP A 12 0.63 -15.43 3.98
N GLU A 13 1.89 -14.99 3.96
CA GLU A 13 2.44 -14.10 4.99
C GLU A 13 1.72 -12.74 5.01
N LEU A 14 1.40 -12.18 3.85
CA LEU A 14 0.62 -10.94 3.77
C LEU A 14 -0.78 -11.11 4.37
N LYS A 15 -1.43 -12.25 4.17
CA LYS A 15 -2.73 -12.56 4.79
C LYS A 15 -2.62 -12.72 6.29
N ILE A 16 -1.56 -13.39 6.77
CA ILE A 16 -1.30 -13.54 8.21
C ILE A 16 -1.12 -12.16 8.84
N ILE A 17 -0.25 -11.33 8.27
CA ILE A 17 -0.04 -9.95 8.69
C ILE A 17 -1.37 -9.19 8.69
N TYR A 18 -2.13 -9.24 7.58
CA TYR A 18 -3.44 -8.60 7.45
C TYR A 18 -4.42 -9.03 8.55
N ASN A 19 -4.43 -10.29 8.93
CA ASN A 19 -5.32 -10.82 9.97
C ASN A 19 -4.83 -10.54 11.41
N THR A 20 -3.55 -10.20 11.59
CA THR A 20 -3.01 -9.83 12.90
C THR A 20 -3.66 -8.54 13.43
N LYS A 21 -4.24 -8.63 14.62
CA LYS A 21 -4.83 -7.46 15.31
C LYS A 21 -3.73 -6.62 15.93
N LEU A 22 -3.60 -5.39 15.45
CA LEU A 22 -2.64 -4.41 15.93
C LEU A 22 -3.37 -3.18 16.47
N PRO A 23 -2.76 -2.37 17.36
CA PRO A 23 -3.32 -1.09 17.77
C PRO A 23 -3.60 -0.20 16.55
N GLU A 24 -4.57 0.71 16.65
CA GLU A 24 -5.13 1.47 15.52
C GLU A 24 -4.06 2.16 14.64
N GLY A 25 -3.03 2.75 15.27
CA GLY A 25 -1.89 3.36 14.56
C GLY A 25 -1.05 2.36 13.75
N LYS A 26 -0.82 1.15 14.28
CA LYS A 26 -0.09 0.08 13.59
C LYS A 26 -0.96 -0.62 12.54
N THR A 27 -2.26 -0.79 12.79
CA THR A 27 -3.21 -1.37 11.83
C THR A 27 -3.28 -0.55 10.55
N ARG A 28 -3.26 0.78 10.66
CA ARG A 28 -3.19 1.66 9.48
C ARG A 28 -1.92 1.43 8.66
N VAL A 29 -0.76 1.36 9.31
CA VAL A 29 0.53 1.14 8.63
C VAL A 29 0.53 -0.21 7.90
N LYS A 30 0.00 -1.24 8.57
CA LYS A 30 -0.20 -2.57 8.01
C LYS A 30 -1.09 -2.55 6.76
N ASP A 31 -2.27 -1.96 6.85
CA ASP A 31 -3.22 -1.95 5.73
C ASP A 31 -2.64 -1.19 4.52
N ILE A 32 -1.92 -0.09 4.76
CA ILE A 32 -1.18 0.63 3.72
C ILE A 32 -0.07 -0.23 3.11
N TYR A 33 0.63 -1.02 3.92
CA TYR A 33 1.67 -1.94 3.44
C TYR A 33 1.12 -3.06 2.57
N VAL A 34 0.01 -3.68 2.99
CA VAL A 34 -0.67 -4.69 2.19
C VAL A 34 -1.09 -4.08 0.85
N ALA A 35 -1.72 -2.89 0.86
CA ALA A 35 -2.06 -2.19 -0.37
C ALA A 35 -0.83 -1.88 -1.23
N GLN A 36 0.28 -1.43 -0.62
CA GLN A 36 1.54 -1.17 -1.33
C GLN A 36 2.09 -2.43 -2.01
N CYS A 37 2.05 -3.59 -1.34
CA CYS A 37 2.49 -4.86 -1.89
C CYS A 37 1.65 -5.30 -3.10
N PHE A 38 0.33 -5.12 -3.05
CA PHE A 38 -0.55 -5.41 -4.18
C PHE A 38 -0.36 -4.43 -5.35
N LEU A 39 -0.09 -3.16 -5.06
CA LEU A 39 0.14 -2.14 -6.08
C LEU A 39 1.57 -2.16 -6.63
N GLY A 40 2.51 -2.83 -5.96
CA GLY A 40 3.92 -2.89 -6.37
C GLY A 40 4.64 -1.53 -6.33
N LEU A 41 4.14 -0.58 -5.52
CA LEU A 41 4.68 0.78 -5.46
C LEU A 41 5.85 0.90 -4.49
N ARG A 42 6.76 1.85 -4.77
CA ARG A 42 7.76 2.25 -3.76
C ARG A 42 7.07 3.04 -2.65
N VAL A 43 7.67 3.03 -1.46
CA VAL A 43 7.14 3.72 -0.28
C VAL A 43 6.81 5.19 -0.59
N SER A 44 7.75 5.96 -1.15
CA SER A 44 7.52 7.38 -1.44
C SER A 44 6.41 7.61 -2.48
N ASP A 45 6.36 6.77 -3.53
CA ASP A 45 5.28 6.82 -4.53
C ASP A 45 3.92 6.50 -3.89
N MET A 46 3.85 5.52 -2.99
CA MET A 46 2.64 5.16 -2.24
C MET A 46 2.17 6.31 -1.34
N PHE A 47 3.08 7.01 -0.67
CA PHE A 47 2.73 8.18 0.14
C PHE A 47 2.15 9.32 -0.72
N ASN A 48 2.74 9.58 -1.88
CA ASN A 48 2.20 10.56 -2.82
C ASN A 48 0.85 10.13 -3.38
N PHE A 49 0.68 8.84 -3.68
CA PHE A 49 -0.57 8.27 -4.15
C PHE A 49 -1.68 8.40 -3.10
N ILE A 50 -1.45 8.01 -1.85
CA ILE A 50 -2.44 8.16 -0.77
C ILE A 50 -2.83 9.64 -0.58
N ARG A 51 -1.89 10.57 -0.76
CA ARG A 51 -2.17 12.01 -0.67
C ARG A 51 -3.04 12.54 -1.81
N GLN A 52 -3.04 11.88 -2.96
CA GLN A 52 -3.78 12.32 -4.15
C GLN A 52 -4.86 11.32 -4.56
N ILE A 53 -5.22 10.40 -3.66
CA ILE A 53 -6.00 9.22 -4.02
C ILE A 53 -7.33 9.56 -4.69
N GLU A 54 -8.02 10.60 -4.23
CA GLU A 54 -9.26 11.10 -4.82
C GLU A 54 -9.10 11.50 -6.30
N LYS A 55 -7.92 11.98 -6.70
CA LYS A 55 -7.59 12.36 -8.08
C LYS A 55 -7.01 11.20 -8.89
N THR A 56 -6.55 10.16 -8.20
CA THR A 56 -5.83 9.06 -8.83
C THR A 56 -6.71 7.85 -9.12
N VAL A 57 -7.85 7.71 -8.45
CA VAL A 57 -8.83 6.66 -8.77
C VAL A 57 -9.56 7.00 -10.07
N LYS A 58 -9.42 6.14 -11.08
CA LYS A 58 -10.19 6.17 -12.32
C LYS A 58 -11.13 4.99 -12.38
N ILE A 59 -12.36 5.20 -12.83
CA ILE A 59 -13.31 4.12 -13.10
C ILE A 59 -13.37 3.95 -14.61
N ILE A 60 -12.92 2.79 -15.10
CA ILE A 60 -12.93 2.44 -16.51
C ILE A 60 -13.71 1.13 -16.62
N GLU A 61 -14.78 1.12 -17.41
CA GLU A 61 -15.63 -0.08 -17.62
C GLU A 61 -16.14 -0.72 -16.30
N GLY A 62 -16.48 0.11 -15.32
CA GLY A 62 -16.95 -0.35 -14.00
C GLY A 62 -15.87 -0.93 -13.09
N LYS A 63 -14.60 -0.96 -13.52
CA LYS A 63 -13.45 -1.35 -12.70
C LYS A 63 -12.69 -0.12 -12.23
N LYS A 64 -12.25 -0.13 -10.97
CA LYS A 64 -11.41 0.92 -10.38
C LYS A 64 -9.95 0.66 -10.76
N PHE A 65 -9.28 1.70 -11.24
CA PHE A 65 -7.87 1.74 -11.61
C PHE A 65 -7.18 2.87 -10.85
N PHE A 66 -5.91 2.68 -10.54
CA PHE A 66 -5.08 3.69 -9.89
C PHE A 66 -4.02 4.21 -10.86
N GLU A 67 -4.06 5.52 -11.13
CA GLU A 67 -3.15 6.20 -12.05
C GLU A 67 -1.94 6.83 -11.32
N ILE A 68 -0.93 6.05 -10.98
CA ILE A 68 0.22 6.57 -10.24
C ILE A 68 1.21 7.24 -11.19
N LYS A 69 1.53 8.51 -10.92
CA LYS A 69 2.63 9.21 -11.59
C LYS A 69 3.91 8.98 -10.82
N THR A 70 4.85 8.23 -11.40
CA THR A 70 6.15 7.96 -10.77
C THR A 70 7.01 9.22 -10.78
N GLN A 71 7.64 9.54 -9.65
CA GLN A 71 8.49 10.74 -9.58
C GLN A 71 9.79 10.61 -10.36
N LYS A 72 10.31 9.39 -10.54
CA LYS A 72 11.64 9.18 -11.14
C LYS A 72 11.67 9.27 -12.66
N THR A 73 10.70 8.69 -13.36
CA THR A 73 10.66 8.71 -14.82
C THR A 73 9.56 9.63 -15.36
N GLY A 74 8.70 10.17 -14.49
CA GLY A 74 7.56 11.00 -14.92
C GLY A 74 6.47 10.20 -15.63
N GLU A 75 6.63 8.88 -15.70
CA GLU A 75 5.71 7.96 -16.35
C GLU A 75 4.48 7.75 -15.46
N VAL A 76 3.34 7.68 -16.14
CA VAL A 76 2.04 7.39 -15.54
C VAL A 76 1.79 5.90 -15.69
N VAL A 77 1.77 5.19 -14.57
CA VAL A 77 1.44 3.76 -14.51
C VAL A 77 0.01 3.60 -14.03
N VAL A 78 -0.77 2.86 -14.80
CA VAL A 78 -2.15 2.51 -14.46
C VAL A 78 -2.15 1.09 -13.91
N ILE A 79 -2.49 0.94 -12.64
CA ILE A 79 -2.53 -0.35 -11.95
C ILE A 79 -3.98 -0.70 -11.63
N PRO A 80 -4.47 -1.90 -11.97
CA PRO A 80 -5.82 -2.33 -11.60
C PRO A 80 -5.95 -2.42 -10.09
N ALA A 81 -7.04 -1.89 -9.54
CA ALA A 81 -7.32 -2.01 -8.11
C ALA A 81 -7.75 -3.46 -7.79
N SER A 82 -6.88 -4.22 -7.13
CA SER A 82 -7.24 -5.55 -6.61
C SER A 82 -8.35 -5.44 -5.56
N SER A 83 -9.21 -6.45 -5.42
CA SER A 83 -10.35 -6.42 -4.49
C SER A 83 -9.91 -6.14 -3.04
N ILE A 84 -8.82 -6.76 -2.58
CA ILE A 84 -8.24 -6.54 -1.24
C ILE A 84 -7.86 -5.08 -1.04
N VAL A 85 -7.30 -4.47 -2.08
CA VAL A 85 -6.88 -3.08 -2.06
C VAL A 85 -8.10 -2.16 -1.96
N LEU A 86 -9.15 -2.45 -2.72
CA LEU A 86 -10.42 -1.73 -2.65
C LEU A 86 -11.08 -1.85 -1.27
N GLU A 87 -11.12 -3.04 -0.70
CA GLU A 87 -11.65 -3.26 0.65
C GLU A 87 -10.90 -2.43 1.70
N ILE A 88 -9.56 -2.38 1.62
CA ILE A 88 -8.74 -1.53 2.48
C ILE A 88 -9.09 -0.05 2.26
N PHE A 89 -9.16 0.41 1.01
CA PHE A 89 -9.48 1.80 0.72
C PHE A 89 -10.89 2.21 1.19
N GLU A 90 -11.88 1.35 1.00
CA GLU A 90 -13.27 1.58 1.43
C GLU A 90 -13.40 1.56 2.95
N LYS A 91 -12.66 0.68 3.66
CA LYS A 91 -12.58 0.67 5.13
C LYS A 91 -12.09 2.01 5.69
N TYR A 92 -11.19 2.70 4.99
CA TYR A 92 -10.70 4.03 5.36
C TYR A 92 -11.44 5.18 4.66
N ASN A 93 -12.52 4.89 3.92
CA ASN A 93 -13.27 5.88 3.13
C ASN A 93 -12.35 6.75 2.24
N TYR A 94 -11.35 6.13 1.60
CA TYR A 94 -10.32 6.79 0.79
C TYR A 94 -9.50 7.86 1.53
N ASN A 95 -9.59 7.92 2.86
CA ASN A 95 -8.88 8.87 3.69
C ASN A 95 -8.15 8.15 4.81
N PHE A 96 -6.84 7.99 4.64
CA PHE A 96 -6.04 7.34 5.68
C PHE A 96 -5.84 8.23 6.90
N GLY A 97 -6.29 9.48 6.91
CA GLY A 97 -6.14 10.41 8.04
C GLY A 97 -4.75 11.05 8.10
N ASN A 98 -4.32 11.45 9.30
CA ASN A 98 -3.14 12.31 9.53
C ASN A 98 -1.88 11.82 8.81
N LYS A 99 -1.14 12.75 8.20
CA LYS A 99 0.12 12.43 7.53
C LYS A 99 1.09 11.84 8.56
N PHE A 100 1.59 10.63 8.30
CA PHE A 100 2.73 10.09 9.04
C PHE A 100 4.00 10.22 8.19
N SER A 101 5.15 10.24 8.86
CA SER A 101 6.45 10.32 8.18
C SER A 101 6.83 8.97 7.59
N GLU A 102 7.62 8.98 6.50
CA GLU A 102 8.21 7.75 5.95
C GLU A 102 9.03 7.01 7.02
N TRP A 103 9.66 7.76 7.92
CA TRP A 103 10.40 7.19 9.05
C TRP A 103 9.49 6.42 10.01
N TYR A 104 8.34 7.00 10.40
CA TYR A 104 7.37 6.33 11.25
C TYR A 104 6.86 5.04 10.59
N TYR A 105 6.51 5.12 9.31
CA TYR A 105 6.09 3.96 8.53
C TYR A 105 7.11 2.83 8.53
N ARG A 106 8.36 3.14 8.16
CA ARG A 106 9.45 2.15 8.12
C ARG A 106 9.74 1.56 9.50
N ARG A 107 9.70 2.38 10.55
CA ARG A 107 9.89 1.94 11.93
C ARG A 107 8.78 0.97 12.34
N THR A 108 7.53 1.36 12.13
CA THR A 108 6.37 0.52 12.47
C THR A 108 6.35 -0.77 11.66
N LEU A 109 6.75 -0.75 10.39
CA LEU A 109 6.89 -1.98 9.60
C LEU A 109 7.93 -2.94 10.19
N LYS A 110 9.07 -2.42 10.64
CA LYS A 110 10.07 -3.25 11.33
C LYS A 110 9.51 -3.86 12.60
N GLU A 111 8.71 -3.10 13.37
CA GLU A 111 8.06 -3.62 14.58
C GLU A 111 7.05 -4.73 14.23
N ILE A 112 6.27 -4.58 13.17
CA ILE A 112 5.26 -5.58 12.74
C ILE A 112 5.91 -6.86 12.22
N VAL A 113 7.03 -6.77 11.51
CA VAL A 113 7.72 -7.92 10.91
C VAL A 113 8.69 -8.59 11.89
N SER A 114 9.09 -7.91 12.96
CA SER A 114 9.91 -8.49 14.04
C SER A 114 9.12 -9.16 15.16
N GLU A 115 7.79 -9.03 15.18
CA GLU A 115 6.89 -9.77 16.08
C GLU A 115 6.50 -11.13 15.47
#